data_AF-A0A354SL22-F1
#
_entry.id   AF-A0A354SL22-F1
#
_cell.length_a   1.000
_cell.length_b   1.000
_cell.length_c   1.000
_cell.angle_alpha   90.00
_cell.angle_beta   90.00
_cell.angle_gamma   90.00
#
_symmetry.space_group_name_H-M   'P 1'
#
loop_
_entity.id
_entity.type
_entity.pdbx_description
1 polymer ?
#
loop_
_entity_poly.entity_id
_entity_poly.type
_entity_poly.pdbx_seq_one_letter_code
_entity_poly.pdbx_strand_id
1 'polypeptide(L)'
;MEEDKFLPLGDQLEELTKEFLALKERNSAMQKVIQKLKQEFEMIKISTHTPRYMGITNGHAWVQLWEGGPKFATCNIGANQPWEYGGRYTWGGTYAQIEGTYKDDYWKEDATFPSDRNIATISWGEEWRMPTKEELYTLLQKCGKGKWVDNYNGTRIKGRLFKGKGKFIEQELFFPATGYCNGCNFYDVGASGNYWSCVPNDCNNACFLYFNGSNSHMSNYNRNFGLSVRAVLNE
;
A
#
# COMPACT_ATOMS: atom_id res chain seq x y z
N MET A 1 -4.41 47.87 63.45
CA MET A 1 -4.93 48.66 62.33
C MET A 1 -4.02 48.36 61.16
N GLU A 2 -4.41 47.44 60.29
CA GLU A 2 -3.76 47.31 58.98
C GLU A 2 -4.31 48.44 58.12
N GLU A 3 -3.46 49.41 57.79
CA GLU A 3 -3.78 50.43 56.80
C GLU A 3 -3.84 49.76 55.44
N ASP A 4 -5.05 49.58 54.91
CA ASP A 4 -5.28 49.22 53.52
C ASP A 4 -4.66 50.33 52.63
N LYS A 5 -3.46 50.06 52.11
CA LYS A 5 -2.77 50.92 51.15
C LYS A 5 -3.46 50.81 49.80
N PHE A 6 -4.56 51.53 49.62
CA PHE A 6 -5.10 51.80 48.28
C PHE A 6 -4.12 52.70 47.52
N LEU A 7 -3.62 52.20 46.38
CA LEU A 7 -2.83 52.99 45.44
C LEU A 7 -3.64 54.22 44.99
N PRO A 8 -3.02 55.41 44.82
CA PRO A 8 -3.67 56.59 44.25
C PRO A 8 -4.38 56.27 42.93
N LEU A 9 -5.56 56.86 42.70
CA LEU A 9 -6.41 56.57 41.54
C LEU A 9 -5.68 56.71 40.19
N GLY A 10 -4.69 57.60 40.11
CA GLY A 10 -3.84 57.79 38.93
C GLY A 10 -2.93 56.59 38.64
N ASP A 11 -2.35 55.99 39.69
CA ASP A 11 -1.45 54.83 39.55
C ASP A 11 -2.23 53.58 39.13
N GLN A 12 -3.46 53.42 39.66
CA GLN A 12 -4.36 52.34 39.26
C GLN A 12 -4.76 52.44 37.77
N LEU A 13 -4.99 53.66 37.27
CA LEU A 13 -5.33 53.90 35.87
C LEU A 13 -4.15 53.60 34.94
N GLU A 14 -2.93 53.93 35.35
CA GLU A 14 -1.72 53.65 34.57
C GLU A 14 -1.44 52.14 34.47
N GLU A 15 -1.62 51.41 35.58
CA GLU A 15 -1.46 49.96 35.61
C GLU A 15 -2.50 49.23 34.74
N LEU A 16 -3.77 49.64 34.83
CA LEU A 16 -4.84 49.12 33.97
C LEU A 16 -4.56 49.39 32.48
N THR A 17 -3.97 50.54 32.16
CA THR A 17 -3.59 50.89 30.79
C THR A 17 -2.46 49.99 30.27
N LYS A 18 -1.46 49.69 31.10
CA LYS A 18 -0.38 48.75 30.75
C LYS A 18 -0.92 47.34 30.50
N GLU A 19 -1.83 46.87 31.35
CA GLU A 19 -2.48 45.56 31.17
C GLU A 19 -3.29 45.50 29.87
N PHE A 20 -4.07 46.55 29.58
CA PHE A 20 -4.85 46.63 28.35
C PHE A 20 -3.97 46.57 27.09
N LEU A 21 -2.82 47.27 27.10
CA LEU A 21 -1.86 47.22 25.99
C LEU A 21 -1.25 45.82 25.82
N ALA A 22 -0.86 45.17 26.92
CA ALA A 22 -0.35 43.79 26.88
C ALA A 22 -1.40 42.79 26.36
N LEU A 23 -2.67 42.94 26.76
CA LEU A 23 -3.80 42.16 26.25
C LEU A 23 -4.01 42.37 24.74
N LYS A 24 -3.90 43.62 24.27
CA LYS A 24 -4.02 43.96 22.85
C LYS A 24 -2.91 43.32 22.01
N GLU A 25 -1.68 43.31 22.51
CA GLU A 25 -0.55 42.64 21.86
C GLU A 25 -0.76 41.13 21.78
N ARG A 26 -1.18 40.49 22.88
CA ARG A 26 -1.51 39.06 22.90
C ARG A 26 -2.64 38.71 21.92
N ASN A 27 -3.67 39.53 21.83
CA ASN A 27 -4.75 39.35 20.86
C ASN A 27 -4.25 39.47 19.41
N SER A 28 -3.37 40.43 19.13
CA SER A 28 -2.73 40.56 17.81
C SER A 28 -1.90 39.32 17.45
N ALA A 29 -1.15 38.78 18.41
CA ALA A 29 -0.38 37.55 18.22
C ALA A 29 -1.30 36.34 17.95
N MET A 30 -2.40 36.18 18.70
CA MET A 30 -3.37 35.10 18.46
C MET A 30 -4.01 35.18 17.07
N GLN A 31 -4.35 36.38 16.60
CA GLN A 31 -4.91 36.55 15.25
C GLN A 31 -3.94 36.08 14.16
N LYS A 32 -2.63 36.34 14.32
CA LYS A 32 -1.59 35.82 13.40
C LYS A 32 -1.51 34.30 13.41
N VAL A 33 -1.61 33.67 14.58
CA VAL A 33 -1.63 32.20 14.70
C VAL A 33 -2.86 31.61 14.02
N ILE A 34 -4.05 32.17 14.25
CA ILE A 34 -5.30 31.74 13.61
C ILE A 34 -5.17 31.82 12.08
N GLN A 35 -4.59 32.90 11.57
CA GLN A 35 -4.40 33.07 10.12
C GLN A 35 -3.46 32.01 9.54
N LYS A 36 -2.36 31.69 10.24
CA LYS A 36 -1.44 30.64 9.82
C LYS A 36 -2.10 29.27 9.82
N LEU A 37 -2.86 28.94 10.88
CA LEU A 37 -3.60 27.67 10.96
C LEU A 37 -4.64 27.54 9.85
N LYS A 38 -5.33 28.62 9.47
CA LYS A 38 -6.25 28.62 8.33
C LYS A 38 -5.53 28.30 7.02
N GLN A 39 -4.34 28.87 6.80
CA GLN A 39 -3.53 28.57 5.60
C GLN A 39 -3.05 27.12 5.60
N GLU A 40 -2.57 26.61 6.72
CA GLU A 40 -2.16 25.20 6.86
C GLU A 40 -3.34 24.25 6.63
N PHE A 41 -4.53 24.58 7.15
CA PHE A 41 -5.74 23.79 6.94
C PHE A 41 -6.17 23.75 5.45
N GLU A 42 -6.10 24.88 4.75
CA GLU A 42 -6.43 24.93 3.32
C GLU A 42 -5.44 24.12 2.47
N MET A 43 -4.15 24.15 2.82
CA MET A 43 -3.12 23.31 2.21
C MET A 43 -3.37 21.82 2.44
N ILE A 44 -3.81 21.44 3.64
CA ILE A 44 -4.21 20.06 3.96
C ILE A 44 -5.46 19.65 3.17
N LYS A 45 -6.42 20.57 2.99
CA LYS A 45 -7.65 20.32 2.23
C LYS A 45 -7.37 20.06 0.75
N ILE A 46 -6.41 20.78 0.16
CA ILE A 46 -5.91 20.53 -1.19
C ILE A 46 -5.16 19.18 -1.27
N SER A 47 -4.42 18.83 -0.22
CA SER A 47 -3.68 17.56 -0.10
C SER A 47 -4.60 16.33 0.08
N THR A 48 -5.79 16.51 0.65
CA THR A 48 -6.72 15.41 1.00
C THR A 48 -7.73 15.07 -0.09
N HIS A 49 -7.53 15.51 -1.34
CA HIS A 49 -8.30 14.98 -2.45
C HIS A 49 -7.97 13.50 -2.60
N THR A 50 -8.85 12.61 -2.13
CA THR A 50 -8.73 11.18 -2.40
C THR A 50 -8.63 11.03 -3.91
N PRO A 51 -7.49 10.59 -4.46
CA PRO A 51 -7.31 10.48 -5.90
C PRO A 51 -8.43 9.60 -6.47
N ARG A 52 -9.06 10.03 -7.57
CA ARG A 52 -10.15 9.29 -8.24
C ARG A 52 -9.79 7.86 -8.68
N TYR A 53 -8.53 7.45 -8.48
CA TYR A 53 -7.93 6.22 -8.95
C TYR A 53 -7.51 5.29 -7.82
N MET A 54 -8.04 5.52 -6.62
CA MET A 54 -7.98 4.62 -5.49
C MET A 54 -9.36 4.50 -4.84
N GLY A 55 -9.58 3.40 -4.13
CA GLY A 55 -10.84 3.13 -3.44
C GLY A 55 -10.71 1.96 -2.48
N ILE A 56 -11.84 1.54 -1.89
CA ILE A 56 -11.92 0.41 -0.97
C ILE A 56 -13.07 -0.50 -1.42
N THR A 57 -12.81 -1.80 -1.50
CA THR A 57 -13.81 -2.84 -1.80
C THR A 57 -13.64 -3.97 -0.79
N ASN A 58 -14.72 -4.36 -0.11
CA ASN A 58 -14.72 -5.38 0.96
C ASN A 58 -13.66 -5.14 2.04
N GLY A 59 -13.40 -3.88 2.39
CA GLY A 59 -12.40 -3.51 3.40
C GLY A 59 -10.94 -3.47 2.89
N HIS A 60 -10.70 -3.77 1.60
CA HIS A 60 -9.37 -3.76 1.01
C HIS A 60 -9.19 -2.57 0.06
N ALA A 61 -8.12 -1.81 0.25
CA ALA A 61 -7.82 -0.67 -0.60
C ALA A 61 -7.23 -1.12 -1.96
N TRP A 62 -7.58 -0.40 -3.02
CA TRP A 62 -7.03 -0.60 -4.36
C TRP A 62 -6.50 0.69 -4.97
N VAL A 63 -5.62 0.55 -5.96
CA VAL A 63 -5.04 1.63 -6.77
C VAL A 63 -4.97 1.24 -8.24
N GLN A 64 -5.26 2.18 -9.13
CA GLN A 64 -5.05 2.06 -10.58
C GLN A 64 -3.87 2.94 -11.00
N LEU A 65 -3.03 2.45 -11.92
CA LEU A 65 -1.79 3.14 -12.30
C LEU A 65 -1.80 3.74 -13.72
N TRP A 66 -2.77 3.39 -14.57
CA TRP A 66 -2.93 3.97 -15.90
C TRP A 66 -4.38 3.86 -16.37
N GLU A 67 -4.72 4.63 -17.40
CA GLU A 67 -6.06 4.64 -18.00
C GLU A 67 -6.41 3.26 -18.55
N GLY A 68 -7.51 2.67 -18.08
CA GLY A 68 -7.95 1.33 -18.48
C GLY A 68 -7.09 0.19 -17.93
N GLY A 69 -6.21 0.45 -16.95
CA GLY A 69 -5.50 -0.59 -16.22
C GLY A 69 -6.35 -1.30 -15.18
N PRO A 70 -5.94 -2.47 -14.68
CA PRO A 70 -6.61 -3.11 -13.56
C PRO A 70 -6.43 -2.29 -12.27
N LYS A 71 -7.36 -2.48 -11.33
CA LYS A 71 -7.30 -1.90 -9.99
C LYS A 71 -6.64 -2.90 -9.06
N PHE A 72 -5.36 -2.69 -8.76
CA PHE A 72 -4.57 -3.57 -7.90
C PHE A 72 -4.83 -3.31 -6.44
N ALA A 73 -4.88 -4.37 -5.63
CA ALA A 73 -4.85 -4.28 -4.18
C ALA A 73 -3.57 -3.57 -3.70
N THR A 74 -3.68 -2.78 -2.64
CA THR A 74 -2.51 -2.10 -2.05
C THR A 74 -1.67 -3.01 -1.16
N CYS A 75 -2.19 -4.16 -0.70
CA CYS A 75 -1.47 -5.20 0.05
C CYS A 75 -1.56 -6.59 -0.62
N ASN A 76 -0.69 -7.52 -0.20
CA ASN A 76 -0.75 -8.93 -0.60
C ASN A 76 -1.90 -9.65 0.12
N ILE A 77 -2.38 -10.76 -0.44
CA ILE A 77 -3.30 -11.65 0.28
C ILE A 77 -2.61 -12.16 1.56
N GLY A 78 -3.25 -11.97 2.71
CA GLY A 78 -2.69 -12.28 4.03
C GLY A 78 -1.80 -11.19 4.63
N ALA A 79 -1.79 -9.98 4.06
CA ALA A 79 -1.14 -8.79 4.62
C ALA A 79 -2.17 -7.70 4.96
N ASN A 80 -1.91 -6.95 6.03
CA ASN A 80 -2.72 -5.80 6.44
C ASN A 80 -2.11 -4.47 5.99
N GLN A 81 -0.82 -4.46 5.63
CA GLN A 81 -0.11 -3.27 5.17
C GLN A 81 0.57 -3.48 3.81
N PRO A 82 0.75 -2.42 2.99
CA PRO A 82 1.34 -2.54 1.65
C PRO A 82 2.73 -3.16 1.58
N TRP A 83 3.53 -2.98 2.64
CA TRP A 83 4.91 -3.47 2.74
C TRP A 83 5.03 -4.86 3.36
N GLU A 84 3.99 -5.38 4.00
CA GLU A 84 4.04 -6.71 4.58
C GLU A 84 4.08 -7.78 3.47
N TYR A 85 4.81 -8.85 3.72
CA TYR A 85 4.99 -9.90 2.71
C TYR A 85 3.68 -10.65 2.40
N GLY A 86 2.80 -10.79 3.39
CA GLY A 86 1.59 -11.60 3.26
C GLY A 86 1.89 -13.10 3.14
N GLY A 87 0.88 -13.85 2.69
CA GLY A 87 0.97 -15.29 2.50
C GLY A 87 1.66 -15.65 1.17
N ARG A 88 2.26 -16.83 1.16
CA ARG A 88 2.76 -17.50 -0.04
C ARG A 88 1.89 -18.71 -0.29
N TYR A 89 1.36 -18.83 -1.50
CA TYR A 89 0.37 -19.83 -1.84
C TYR A 89 0.92 -20.64 -3.00
N THR A 90 0.71 -21.96 -2.96
CA THR A 90 0.91 -22.77 -4.16
C THR A 90 -0.06 -22.33 -5.24
N TRP A 91 0.23 -22.61 -6.51
CA TRP A 91 -0.64 -22.15 -7.60
C TRP A 91 -2.01 -22.82 -7.50
N GLY A 92 -3.07 -22.04 -7.25
CA GLY A 92 -4.43 -22.54 -6.99
C GLY A 92 -4.64 -23.11 -5.58
N GLY A 93 -3.65 -22.93 -4.70
CA GLY A 93 -3.74 -23.33 -3.30
C GLY A 93 -4.55 -22.35 -2.47
N THR A 94 -5.32 -22.90 -1.54
CA THR A 94 -6.25 -22.15 -0.68
C THR A 94 -5.69 -21.92 0.72
N TYR A 95 -4.42 -22.29 0.96
CA TYR A 95 -3.74 -22.14 2.24
C TYR A 95 -2.38 -21.48 2.07
N ALA A 96 -2.08 -20.54 2.96
CA ALA A 96 -0.74 -19.97 3.05
C ALA A 96 0.24 -21.04 3.53
N GLN A 97 1.39 -21.12 2.87
CA GLN A 97 2.52 -21.94 3.30
C GLN A 97 3.15 -21.31 4.54
N ILE A 98 3.57 -22.16 5.48
CA ILE A 98 4.16 -21.77 6.75
C ILE A 98 5.52 -22.46 6.84
N GLU A 99 6.56 -21.70 7.16
CA GLU A 99 7.91 -22.25 7.33
C GLU A 99 7.93 -23.42 8.32
N GLY A 100 8.65 -24.49 7.99
CA GLY A 100 8.65 -25.76 8.73
C GLY A 100 7.52 -26.72 8.34
N THR A 101 6.52 -26.29 7.57
CA THR A 101 5.43 -27.15 7.08
C THR A 101 5.23 -26.99 5.58
N TYR A 102 4.80 -28.05 4.91
CA TYR A 102 4.44 -27.98 3.50
C TYR A 102 3.03 -28.53 3.32
N LYS A 103 2.20 -27.75 2.62
CA LYS A 103 0.86 -28.18 2.24
C LYS A 103 0.79 -28.31 0.72
N ASP A 104 0.75 -29.56 0.26
CA ASP A 104 0.53 -29.91 -1.15
C ASP A 104 -0.93 -29.63 -1.53
N ASP A 105 -1.21 -28.40 -1.95
CA ASP A 105 -2.56 -27.94 -2.33
C ASP A 105 -2.56 -27.18 -3.67
N TYR A 106 -1.56 -27.39 -4.52
CA TYR A 106 -1.61 -26.79 -5.85
C TYR A 106 -2.63 -27.51 -6.74
N TRP A 107 -3.23 -26.75 -7.64
CA TRP A 107 -4.15 -27.27 -8.63
C TRP A 107 -3.41 -27.90 -9.81
N LYS A 108 -3.78 -29.16 -10.09
CA LYS A 108 -3.05 -30.05 -10.99
C LYS A 108 -3.65 -30.08 -12.40
N GLU A 109 -4.86 -29.57 -12.60
CA GLU A 109 -5.50 -29.59 -13.93
C GLU A 109 -4.90 -28.54 -14.86
N ASP A 110 -4.94 -28.82 -16.16
CA ASP A 110 -4.53 -27.89 -17.21
C ASP A 110 -5.68 -26.98 -17.66
N ALA A 111 -6.30 -26.32 -16.68
CA ALA A 111 -7.44 -25.44 -16.86
C ALA A 111 -7.38 -24.24 -15.91
N THR A 112 -8.15 -23.19 -16.22
CA THR A 112 -8.40 -22.08 -15.29
C THR A 112 -8.99 -22.62 -14.00
N PHE A 113 -8.51 -22.09 -12.88
CA PHE A 113 -9.02 -22.48 -11.57
C PHE A 113 -10.47 -22.06 -11.36
N PRO A 114 -11.33 -22.92 -10.78
CA PRO A 114 -12.63 -22.50 -10.26
C PRO A 114 -12.50 -21.46 -9.14
N SER A 115 -13.59 -20.76 -8.81
CA SER A 115 -13.58 -19.68 -7.81
C SER A 115 -13.15 -20.14 -6.41
N ASP A 116 -13.46 -21.39 -6.05
CA ASP A 116 -13.04 -22.06 -4.81
C ASP A 116 -11.55 -22.42 -4.76
N ARG A 117 -10.79 -22.10 -5.81
CA ARG A 117 -9.33 -22.23 -5.90
C ARG A 117 -8.60 -20.89 -6.10
N ASN A 118 -9.35 -19.80 -6.26
CA ASN A 118 -8.78 -18.45 -6.36
C ASN A 118 -8.66 -17.84 -4.97
N ILE A 119 -7.47 -17.89 -4.38
CA ILE A 119 -7.26 -17.45 -2.99
C ILE A 119 -7.64 -15.99 -2.74
N ALA A 120 -7.58 -15.12 -3.74
CA ALA A 120 -8.04 -13.74 -3.60
C ALA A 120 -9.57 -13.69 -3.43
N THR A 121 -10.30 -14.45 -4.25
CA THR A 121 -11.77 -14.57 -4.16
C THR A 121 -12.19 -15.20 -2.83
N ILE A 122 -11.52 -16.28 -2.43
CA ILE A 122 -11.80 -16.98 -1.17
C ILE A 122 -11.57 -16.06 0.04
N SER A 123 -10.49 -15.27 0.01
CA SER A 123 -10.10 -14.44 1.15
C SER A 123 -10.94 -13.16 1.24
N TRP A 124 -11.21 -12.50 0.11
CA TRP A 124 -11.72 -11.12 0.07
C TRP A 124 -13.05 -10.95 -0.67
N GLY A 125 -13.66 -12.02 -1.19
CA GLY A 125 -14.95 -12.00 -1.90
C GLY A 125 -14.84 -12.01 -3.43
N GLU A 126 -15.96 -12.21 -4.11
CA GLU A 126 -16.05 -12.40 -5.58
C GLU A 126 -15.64 -11.16 -6.39
N GLU A 127 -15.60 -9.99 -5.75
CA GLU A 127 -15.09 -8.74 -6.31
C GLU A 127 -13.56 -8.74 -6.45
N TRP A 128 -12.86 -9.72 -5.88
CA TRP A 128 -11.41 -9.85 -5.96
C TRP A 128 -11.00 -11.14 -6.64
N ARG A 129 -9.95 -11.06 -7.46
CA ARG A 129 -9.32 -12.22 -8.09
C ARG A 129 -7.81 -12.07 -8.17
N MET A 130 -7.13 -13.18 -8.37
CA MET A 130 -5.75 -13.18 -8.85
C MET A 130 -5.64 -12.43 -10.19
N PRO A 131 -4.52 -11.72 -10.43
CA PRO A 131 -4.29 -11.03 -11.69
C PRO A 131 -4.01 -12.02 -12.82
N THR A 132 -4.35 -11.67 -14.05
CA THR A 132 -3.94 -12.42 -15.24
C THR A 132 -2.46 -12.15 -15.55
N LYS A 133 -1.88 -12.99 -16.41
CA LYS A 133 -0.52 -12.78 -16.92
C LYS A 133 -0.43 -11.45 -17.68
N GLU A 134 -1.46 -11.14 -18.46
CA GLU A 134 -1.55 -9.95 -19.33
C GLU A 134 -1.63 -8.66 -18.51
N GLU A 135 -2.33 -8.67 -17.37
CA GLU A 135 -2.42 -7.55 -16.44
C GLU A 135 -1.05 -7.23 -15.82
N LEU A 136 -0.35 -8.25 -15.33
CA LEU A 136 1.01 -8.10 -14.79
C LEU A 136 2.02 -7.71 -15.89
N TYR A 137 1.89 -8.26 -17.08
CA TYR A 137 2.73 -7.89 -18.22
C TYR A 137 2.50 -6.44 -18.63
N THR A 138 1.25 -5.99 -18.69
CA THR A 138 0.90 -4.62 -19.06
C THR A 138 1.33 -3.60 -18.00
N LEU A 139 1.32 -3.98 -16.71
CA LEU A 139 1.97 -3.18 -15.66
C LEU A 139 3.43 -2.89 -16.01
N LEU A 140 4.20 -3.89 -16.44
CA LEU A 140 5.59 -3.70 -16.84
C LEU A 140 5.74 -2.83 -18.11
N GLN A 141 4.84 -2.98 -19.08
CA GLN A 141 4.87 -2.21 -20.32
C GLN A 141 4.49 -0.73 -20.12
N LYS A 142 3.45 -0.47 -19.33
CA LYS A 142 2.91 0.89 -19.13
C LYS A 142 3.68 1.62 -18.04
N CYS A 143 3.93 0.99 -16.90
CA CYS A 143 4.60 1.62 -15.76
C CYS A 143 6.13 1.46 -15.76
N GLY A 144 6.67 0.66 -16.68
CA GLY A 144 8.09 0.30 -16.73
C GLY A 144 8.44 -0.78 -15.71
N LYS A 145 9.74 -1.05 -15.55
CA LYS A 145 10.27 -2.11 -14.66
C LYS A 145 10.19 -1.78 -13.15
N GLY A 146 9.43 -0.76 -12.76
CA GLY A 146 9.43 -0.19 -11.41
C GLY A 146 10.80 0.36 -10.98
N LYS A 147 10.88 0.92 -9.77
CA LYS A 147 12.14 1.31 -9.11
C LYS A 147 12.38 0.37 -7.92
N TRP A 148 13.60 -0.14 -7.76
CA TRP A 148 13.95 -0.85 -6.54
C TRP A 148 14.05 0.13 -5.36
N VAL A 149 13.46 -0.26 -4.24
CA VAL A 149 13.46 0.51 -2.99
C VAL A 149 14.01 -0.38 -1.89
N ASP A 150 15.05 0.08 -1.19
CA ASP A 150 15.67 -0.66 -0.09
C ASP A 150 15.02 -0.44 1.27
N ASN A 151 14.21 0.61 1.39
CA ASN A 151 13.51 0.96 2.62
C ASN A 151 12.20 1.69 2.30
N TYR A 152 11.13 0.94 2.04
CA TYR A 152 9.84 1.55 1.72
C TYR A 152 9.25 2.22 2.96
N ASN A 153 9.05 3.55 2.92
CA ASN A 153 8.46 4.35 4.00
C ASN A 153 9.07 4.11 5.40
N GLY A 154 10.37 3.85 5.50
CA GLY A 154 11.05 3.62 6.80
C GLY A 154 10.85 2.22 7.39
N THR A 155 10.15 1.32 6.70
CA THR A 155 9.81 -0.04 7.19
C THR A 155 10.95 -1.05 7.13
N ARG A 156 12.06 -0.70 6.46
CA ARG A 156 13.20 -1.58 6.10
C ARG A 156 12.81 -2.74 5.18
N ILE A 157 11.61 -2.70 4.59
CA ILE A 157 11.21 -3.68 3.59
C ILE A 157 11.68 -3.23 2.22
N LYS A 158 12.37 -4.16 1.54
CA LYS A 158 12.83 -4.00 0.15
C LYS A 158 11.75 -4.44 -0.83
N GLY A 159 11.75 -3.87 -2.03
CA GLY A 159 10.83 -4.26 -3.09
C GLY A 159 10.85 -3.38 -4.33
N ARG A 160 9.85 -3.54 -5.18
CA ARG A 160 9.65 -2.74 -6.40
C ARG A 160 8.50 -1.77 -6.22
N LEU A 161 8.77 -0.49 -6.49
CA LEU A 161 7.77 0.57 -6.53
C LEU A 161 7.43 0.91 -7.98
N PHE A 162 6.17 0.76 -8.35
CA PHE A 162 5.64 1.19 -9.64
C PHE A 162 4.95 2.54 -9.49
N LYS A 163 5.15 3.41 -10.47
CA LYS A 163 4.55 4.74 -10.54
C LYS A 163 3.52 4.79 -11.65
N GLY A 164 2.40 5.45 -11.38
CA GLY A 164 1.36 5.62 -12.39
C GLY A 164 1.80 6.54 -13.53
N LYS A 165 0.99 6.56 -14.60
CA LYS A 165 1.26 7.28 -15.85
C LYS A 165 0.12 8.21 -16.23
N GLY A 166 0.42 9.28 -16.96
CA GLY A 166 -0.59 10.28 -17.34
C GLY A 166 -1.25 10.90 -16.11
N LYS A 167 -2.58 10.89 -16.05
CA LYS A 167 -3.36 11.41 -14.92
C LYS A 167 -3.18 10.64 -13.59
N PHE A 168 -2.44 9.53 -13.60
CA PHE A 168 -2.17 8.67 -12.46
C PHE A 168 -0.76 8.88 -11.88
N ILE A 169 -0.02 9.93 -12.25
CA ILE A 169 1.39 10.11 -11.90
C ILE A 169 1.67 10.14 -10.38
N GLU A 170 0.69 10.56 -9.59
CA GLU A 170 0.75 10.57 -8.11
C GLU A 170 0.43 9.21 -7.48
N GLN A 171 -0.02 8.23 -8.28
CA GLN A 171 -0.32 6.89 -7.79
C GLN A 171 0.95 6.03 -7.74
N GLU A 172 1.02 5.22 -6.70
CA GLU A 172 2.10 4.28 -6.44
C GLU A 172 1.56 2.90 -6.10
N LEU A 173 2.30 1.87 -6.50
CA LEU A 173 2.05 0.49 -6.09
C LEU A 173 3.36 -0.17 -5.71
N PHE A 174 3.47 -0.59 -4.45
CA PHE A 174 4.65 -1.27 -3.93
C PHE A 174 4.43 -2.77 -3.86
N PHE A 175 5.35 -3.53 -4.46
CA PHE A 175 5.46 -4.97 -4.31
C PHE A 175 6.67 -5.28 -3.43
N PRO A 176 6.50 -5.81 -2.21
CA PRO A 176 7.62 -6.23 -1.39
C PRO A 176 8.36 -7.41 -2.02
N ALA A 177 9.67 -7.49 -1.79
CA ALA A 177 10.50 -8.62 -2.20
C ALA A 177 10.22 -9.83 -1.29
N THR A 178 9.14 -10.57 -1.61
CA THR A 178 8.60 -11.64 -0.75
C THR A 178 9.40 -12.93 -0.77
N GLY A 179 10.33 -13.11 -1.71
CA GLY A 179 10.91 -14.42 -1.95
C GLY A 179 9.86 -15.43 -2.40
N TYR A 180 10.12 -16.71 -2.15
CA TYR A 180 9.22 -17.82 -2.45
C TYR A 180 9.36 -18.94 -1.42
N CYS A 181 8.41 -19.87 -1.41
CA CYS A 181 8.44 -21.08 -0.58
C CYS A 181 8.67 -22.31 -1.46
N ASN A 182 9.60 -23.18 -1.06
CA ASN A 182 9.81 -24.49 -1.66
C ASN A 182 9.81 -25.55 -0.55
N GLY A 183 8.82 -26.44 -0.58
CA GLY A 183 8.58 -27.35 0.53
C GLY A 183 8.33 -26.56 1.82
N CYS A 184 9.12 -26.86 2.85
CA CYS A 184 8.99 -26.23 4.17
C CYS A 184 9.85 -24.96 4.36
N ASN A 185 10.57 -24.49 3.33
CA ASN A 185 11.58 -23.45 3.48
C ASN A 185 11.28 -22.22 2.63
N PHE A 186 11.63 -21.04 3.16
CA PHE A 186 11.49 -19.77 2.47
C PHE A 186 12.84 -19.31 1.93
N TYR A 187 12.84 -18.84 0.69
CA TYR A 187 14.04 -18.45 -0.04
C TYR A 187 13.89 -17.02 -0.57
N ASP A 188 15.01 -16.32 -0.71
CA ASP A 188 15.12 -14.98 -1.31
C ASP A 188 14.23 -13.89 -0.71
N VAL A 189 13.80 -14.06 0.55
CA VAL A 189 13.04 -13.04 1.27
C VAL A 189 13.88 -11.76 1.38
N GLY A 190 13.33 -10.65 0.90
CA GLY A 190 14.03 -9.36 0.80
C GLY A 190 14.94 -9.21 -0.42
N ALA A 191 15.16 -10.26 -1.21
CA ALA A 191 16.06 -10.24 -2.38
C ALA A 191 15.30 -10.26 -3.71
N SER A 192 14.22 -11.03 -3.80
CA SER A 192 13.36 -11.09 -5.00
C SER A 192 11.88 -11.06 -4.64
N GLY A 193 11.03 -10.65 -5.58
CA GLY A 193 9.58 -10.76 -5.49
C GLY A 193 9.05 -11.73 -6.52
N ASN A 194 8.16 -12.62 -6.07
CA ASN A 194 7.60 -13.69 -6.89
C ASN A 194 6.08 -13.68 -6.68
N TYR A 195 5.34 -13.38 -7.74
CA TYR A 195 3.90 -13.10 -7.68
C TYR A 195 3.12 -13.89 -8.71
N TRP A 196 2.25 -14.78 -8.27
CA TRP A 196 1.45 -15.60 -9.17
C TRP A 196 0.49 -14.75 -10.02
N SER A 197 0.35 -15.14 -11.28
CA SER A 197 -0.85 -14.88 -12.06
C SER A 197 -1.83 -16.05 -11.98
N CYS A 198 -3.07 -15.88 -12.42
CA CYS A 198 -4.06 -16.96 -12.53
C CYS A 198 -3.92 -17.82 -13.80
N VAL A 199 -2.82 -17.68 -14.56
CA VAL A 199 -2.68 -18.30 -15.90
C VAL A 199 -1.66 -19.45 -15.85
N PRO A 200 -2.05 -20.68 -16.25
CA PRO A 200 -1.10 -21.78 -16.38
C PRO A 200 -0.09 -21.51 -17.51
N ASN A 201 1.09 -22.12 -17.44
CA ASN A 201 2.06 -22.11 -18.54
C ASN A 201 2.08 -23.45 -19.28
N ASP A 202 2.09 -24.54 -18.52
CA ASP A 202 2.03 -25.93 -18.97
C ASP A 202 1.51 -26.79 -17.81
N CYS A 203 1.48 -28.12 -17.94
CA CYS A 203 0.95 -29.03 -16.93
C CYS A 203 1.60 -28.94 -15.53
N ASN A 204 2.84 -28.45 -15.42
CA ASN A 204 3.58 -28.36 -14.15
C ASN A 204 3.84 -26.93 -13.70
N ASN A 205 3.82 -25.96 -14.63
CA ASN A 205 4.19 -24.58 -14.35
C ASN A 205 3.04 -23.60 -14.53
N ALA A 206 3.15 -22.46 -13.88
CA ALA A 206 2.25 -21.33 -14.02
C ALA A 206 3.00 -20.02 -14.22
N CYS A 207 2.33 -19.04 -14.80
CA CYS A 207 2.92 -17.74 -15.08
C CYS A 207 2.97 -16.89 -13.81
N PHE A 208 4.07 -16.16 -13.62
CA PHE A 208 4.26 -15.28 -12.47
C PHE A 208 5.10 -14.05 -12.84
N LEU A 209 4.96 -12.98 -12.06
CA LEU A 209 5.83 -11.81 -12.11
C LEU A 209 7.03 -12.04 -11.19
N TYR A 210 8.22 -12.00 -11.78
CA TYR A 210 9.50 -12.00 -11.08
C TYR A 210 10.10 -10.59 -11.05
N PHE A 211 10.70 -10.21 -9.94
CA PHE A 211 11.64 -9.10 -9.91
C PHE A 211 12.74 -9.26 -8.86
N ASN A 212 13.82 -8.51 -9.05
CA ASN A 212 14.88 -8.29 -8.08
C ASN A 212 15.40 -6.83 -8.16
N GLY A 213 16.52 -6.56 -7.49
CA GLY A 213 17.18 -5.24 -7.51
C GLY A 213 17.46 -4.69 -8.90
N SER A 214 17.75 -5.56 -9.87
CA SER A 214 18.20 -5.17 -11.21
C SER A 214 17.11 -5.21 -12.27
N ASN A 215 16.16 -6.15 -12.19
CA ASN A 215 15.21 -6.39 -13.27
C ASN A 215 13.81 -6.81 -12.79
N SER A 216 12.83 -6.75 -13.69
CA SER A 216 11.46 -7.27 -13.51
C SER A 216 10.92 -7.80 -14.84
N HIS A 217 10.33 -8.99 -14.85
CA HIS A 217 9.77 -9.63 -16.05
C HIS A 217 8.75 -10.72 -15.68
N MET A 218 7.93 -11.10 -16.66
CA MET A 218 7.10 -12.31 -16.55
C MET A 218 7.96 -13.55 -16.78
N SER A 219 7.72 -14.59 -15.99
CA SER A 219 8.34 -15.90 -16.13
C SER A 219 7.32 -17.00 -15.78
N ASN A 220 7.74 -18.25 -15.73
CA ASN A 220 6.94 -19.37 -15.23
C ASN A 220 7.71 -20.13 -14.15
N TYR A 221 6.96 -20.76 -13.24
CA TYR A 221 7.52 -21.52 -12.14
C TYR A 221 6.61 -22.69 -11.77
N ASN A 222 7.16 -23.67 -11.06
CA ASN A 222 6.41 -24.88 -10.71
C ASN A 222 5.28 -24.54 -9.75
N ARG A 223 4.08 -25.04 -10.07
CA ARG A 223 2.82 -24.81 -9.36
C ARG A 223 2.89 -25.21 -7.88
N ASN A 224 3.78 -26.14 -7.53
CA ASN A 224 3.96 -26.64 -6.17
C ASN A 224 4.78 -25.72 -5.25
N PHE A 225 5.33 -24.61 -5.77
CA PHE A 225 6.02 -23.58 -4.99
C PHE A 225 5.05 -22.53 -4.48
N GLY A 226 5.30 -22.03 -3.28
CA GLY A 226 4.51 -20.95 -2.70
C GLY A 226 4.99 -19.58 -3.17
N LEU A 227 4.18 -18.84 -3.91
CA LEU A 227 4.45 -17.45 -4.29
C LEU A 227 3.36 -16.51 -3.75
N SER A 228 3.66 -15.22 -3.71
CA SER A 228 2.72 -14.22 -3.21
C SER A 228 1.60 -13.94 -4.22
N VAL A 229 0.48 -13.42 -3.73
CA VAL A 229 -0.64 -12.99 -4.57
C VAL A 229 -0.95 -11.53 -4.30
N ARG A 230 -0.99 -10.72 -5.37
CA ARG A 230 -1.43 -9.33 -5.37
C ARG A 230 -2.74 -9.24 -6.15
N ALA A 231 -3.86 -9.23 -5.45
CA ALA A 231 -5.18 -9.29 -6.08
C ALA A 231 -5.47 -8.04 -6.93
N VAL A 232 -6.41 -8.20 -7.84
CA VAL A 232 -7.05 -7.12 -8.61
C VAL A 232 -8.56 -7.23 -8.46
N LEU A 233 -9.27 -6.12 -8.69
CA LEU A 233 -10.73 -6.17 -8.77
C LEU A 233 -11.19 -7.01 -9.97
N ASN A 234 -12.29 -7.72 -9.76
CA ASN A 234 -13.01 -8.48 -10.76
C ASN A 234 -14.05 -7.55 -11.40
N GLU A 235 -13.74 -7.02 -12.59
CA GLU A 235 -14.55 -6.04 -13.32
C GLU A 235 -14.91 -6.53 -14.72
#